data_AF-A0A2V6YLQ7-F1
#
_entry.id   AF-A0A2V6YLQ7-F1
#
_cell.length_a   1.000
_cell.length_b   1.000
_cell.length_c   1.000
_cell.angle_alpha   90.00
_cell.angle_beta   90.00
_cell.angle_gamma   90.00
#
_symmetry.space_group_name_H-M   'P 1'
#
loop_
_entity.id
_entity.type
_entity.pdbx_description
1 polymer ?
#
loop_
_entity_poly.entity_id
_entity_poly.type
_entity_poly.pdbx_seq_one_letter_code
_entity_poly.pdbx_strand_id
1 'polypeptide(L)'
;MRDALITAAGPIRRTGYFYPLFAVYFLLAWFAALVVLLSKWSRARGLARVQLLYLSLGFVVSTSGGIAANLVLPIISGITAYNWVGPLFSLVLVAIIAHGIIRHRVMDVRLVIHRGLTFALALAVSLLPVGGLLALAWPRLSEQLAADELGALIAAVVVVGLLIPLTRDAAGRLLDRYVYRTRVNYQRTLREASEALTRVLDLKVLLQFVSHTVAGATNSDGAAVYLKAGTPEFGSRFGRAIVEKRHAQSHFDTPEAAPEAITAVLTQTKDLLLTDEIAHERLTADRECLHNELTRLNWALVLPLVSESTVIGAIVVGPKLSGDPFYPQDLDLLMTLANQAGVAVKNAQLYAQVLLAHEHLNNIVST
;
A
#
# COMPACT_ATOMS: atom_id res chain seq x y z
N MET A 1 27.91 -36.57 -28.97
CA MET A 1 26.87 -37.43 -28.35
C MET A 1 27.48 -38.75 -27.85
N ARG A 2 28.41 -38.71 -26.89
CA ARG A 2 29.05 -39.91 -26.31
C ARG A 2 29.19 -39.86 -24.77
N ASP A 3 28.40 -39.01 -24.10
CA ASP A 3 28.60 -38.68 -22.68
C ASP A 3 27.49 -39.14 -21.73
N ALA A 4 26.50 -39.89 -22.23
CA ALA A 4 25.44 -40.48 -21.42
C ALA A 4 25.44 -42.00 -21.56
N LEU A 5 25.75 -42.71 -20.47
CA LEU A 5 25.58 -44.15 -20.36
C LEU A 5 24.24 -44.40 -19.65
N ILE A 6 23.34 -45.13 -20.29
CA ILE A 6 22.07 -45.54 -19.67
C ILE A 6 22.36 -46.82 -18.89
N THR A 7 22.26 -46.77 -17.56
CA THR A 7 22.35 -47.95 -16.69
C THR A 7 20.98 -48.29 -16.11
N ALA A 8 20.84 -49.47 -15.49
CA ALA A 8 19.60 -49.90 -14.84
C ALA A 8 19.11 -48.96 -13.72
N ALA A 9 19.98 -48.08 -13.20
CA ALA A 9 19.68 -47.05 -12.21
C ALA A 9 19.37 -45.65 -12.82
N GLY A 10 19.38 -45.53 -14.15
CA GLY A 10 19.11 -44.28 -14.88
C GLY A 10 20.31 -43.76 -15.70
N PRO A 11 20.16 -42.58 -16.32
CA PRO A 11 21.23 -41.96 -17.09
C PRO A 11 22.38 -41.53 -16.17
N ILE A 12 23.60 -41.95 -16.51
CA ILE A 12 24.84 -41.51 -15.90
C ILE A 12 25.52 -40.57 -16.90
N ARG A 13 25.68 -39.29 -16.54
CA ARG A 13 26.42 -38.33 -17.35
C ARG A 13 27.86 -38.26 -16.87
N ARG A 14 28.83 -38.36 -17.77
CA ARG A 14 30.23 -38.04 -17.44
C ARG A 14 30.37 -36.53 -17.27
N THR A 15 30.65 -36.09 -16.04
CA THR A 15 30.92 -34.69 -15.74
C THR A 15 32.26 -34.27 -16.34
N GLY A 16 32.32 -33.11 -17.02
CA GLY A 16 33.56 -32.60 -17.58
C GLY A 16 34.58 -32.19 -16.51
N TYR A 17 35.85 -32.03 -16.90
CA TYR A 17 36.97 -31.69 -16.01
C TYR A 17 36.75 -30.40 -15.18
N PHE A 18 35.96 -29.45 -15.70
CA PHE A 18 35.65 -28.18 -15.02
C PHE A 18 34.48 -28.25 -14.03
N TYR A 19 33.76 -29.37 -13.96
CA TYR A 19 32.63 -29.57 -13.05
C TYR A 19 32.98 -29.38 -11.56
N PRO A 20 34.07 -29.94 -10.99
CA PRO A 20 34.43 -29.69 -9.59
C PRO A 20 34.75 -28.22 -9.32
N LEU A 21 35.35 -27.51 -10.28
CA LEU A 21 35.66 -26.08 -10.15
C LEU A 21 34.37 -25.24 -10.13
N PHE A 22 33.40 -25.59 -10.97
CA PHE A 22 32.04 -25.02 -10.92
C PHE A 22 31.33 -25.31 -9.59
N ALA A 23 31.43 -26.54 -9.08
CA ALA A 23 30.82 -26.93 -7.80
C ALA A 23 31.36 -26.10 -6.64
N VAL A 24 32.68 -25.91 -6.55
CA VAL A 24 33.33 -25.08 -5.53
C VAL A 24 32.90 -23.62 -5.66
N TYR A 25 32.90 -23.05 -6.87
CA TYR A 25 32.42 -21.70 -7.11
C TYR A 25 30.96 -21.51 -6.67
N PHE A 26 30.08 -22.45 -7.02
CA PHE A 26 28.66 -22.41 -6.67
C PHE A 26 28.44 -22.44 -5.14
N LEU A 27 29.16 -23.32 -4.43
CA LEU A 27 29.09 -23.41 -2.97
C LEU A 27 29.61 -22.14 -2.29
N LEU A 28 30.70 -21.55 -2.79
CA LEU A 28 31.23 -20.28 -2.28
C LEU A 28 30.25 -19.12 -2.50
N ALA A 29 29.65 -19.03 -3.68
CA ALA A 29 28.65 -18.01 -3.99
C ALA A 29 27.40 -18.16 -3.10
N TRP A 30 26.94 -19.39 -2.89
CA TRP A 30 25.83 -19.70 -2.00
C TRP A 30 26.13 -19.32 -0.54
N PHE A 31 27.33 -19.65 -0.04
CA PHE A 31 27.77 -19.27 1.30
C PHE A 31 27.88 -17.75 1.45
N ALA A 32 28.43 -17.05 0.47
CA ALA A 32 28.50 -15.58 0.47
C ALA A 32 27.09 -14.97 0.51
N ALA A 33 26.14 -15.50 -0.27
CA ALA A 33 24.74 -15.05 -0.25
C ALA A 33 24.10 -15.25 1.13
N LEU A 34 24.36 -16.40 1.79
CA LEU A 34 23.89 -16.67 3.15
C LEU A 34 24.45 -15.66 4.15
N VAL A 35 25.75 -15.34 4.08
CA VAL A 35 26.39 -14.32 4.93
C VAL A 35 25.78 -12.94 4.72
N VAL A 36 25.51 -12.56 3.46
CA VAL A 36 24.84 -11.28 3.14
C VAL A 36 23.41 -11.26 3.69
N LEU A 37 22.66 -12.36 3.58
CA LEU A 37 21.30 -12.45 4.12
C LEU A 37 21.29 -12.39 5.65
N LEU A 38 22.18 -13.12 6.33
CA LEU A 38 22.29 -13.12 7.79
C LEU A 38 22.76 -11.76 8.34
N SER A 39 23.73 -11.13 7.67
CA SER A 39 24.18 -9.79 8.06
C SER A 39 23.07 -8.75 7.87
N LYS A 40 22.31 -8.79 6.77
CA LYS A 40 21.11 -7.95 6.60
C LYS A 40 20.03 -8.24 7.64
N TRP A 41 19.79 -9.52 7.95
CA TRP A 41 18.79 -9.93 8.95
C TRP A 41 19.13 -9.44 10.36
N SER A 42 20.42 -9.45 10.74
CA SER A 42 20.89 -8.93 12.04
C SER A 42 20.70 -7.42 12.20
N ARG A 43 20.71 -6.67 11.09
CA ARG A 43 20.55 -5.21 11.06
C ARG A 43 19.10 -4.77 10.89
N ALA A 44 18.23 -5.65 10.41
CA ALA A 44 16.82 -5.36 10.15
C ALA A 44 15.95 -5.50 11.40
N ARG A 45 14.92 -4.66 11.53
CA ARG A 45 13.92 -4.69 12.61
C ARG A 45 12.51 -4.53 12.02
N GLY A 46 11.49 -4.94 12.78
CA GLY A 46 10.09 -4.87 12.36
C GLY A 46 9.77 -5.70 11.11
N LEU A 47 8.95 -5.15 10.21
CA LEU A 47 8.52 -5.79 8.96
C LEU A 47 9.70 -6.22 8.08
N ALA A 48 10.76 -5.41 7.99
CA ALA A 48 11.96 -5.75 7.19
C ALA A 48 12.67 -7.01 7.72
N ARG A 49 12.65 -7.25 9.03
CA ARG A 49 13.23 -8.47 9.63
C ARG A 49 12.41 -9.70 9.30
N VAL A 50 11.09 -9.57 9.32
CA VAL A 50 10.15 -10.62 8.91
C VAL A 50 10.28 -10.90 7.42
N GLN A 51 10.40 -9.88 6.58
CA GLN A 51 10.64 -10.02 5.13
C GLN A 51 11.93 -10.76 4.83
N LEU A 52 13.03 -10.36 5.49
CA LEU A 52 14.32 -11.04 5.35
C LEU A 52 14.28 -12.47 5.91
N LEU A 53 13.46 -12.75 6.93
CA LEU A 53 13.24 -14.11 7.42
C LEU A 53 12.56 -14.99 6.37
N TYR A 54 11.46 -14.55 5.76
CA TYR A 54 10.80 -15.35 4.71
C TYR A 54 11.63 -15.47 3.45
N LEU A 55 12.33 -14.40 3.04
CA LEU A 55 13.25 -14.43 1.91
C LEU A 55 14.43 -15.39 2.16
N SER A 56 15.04 -15.32 3.35
CA SER A 56 16.16 -16.20 3.71
C SER A 56 15.70 -17.64 3.90
N LEU A 57 14.56 -17.88 4.54
CA LEU A 57 13.97 -19.22 4.68
C LEU A 57 13.68 -19.82 3.30
N GLY A 58 13.02 -19.07 2.42
CA GLY A 58 12.75 -19.51 1.05
C GLY A 58 14.02 -19.79 0.26
N PHE A 59 15.01 -18.89 0.35
CA PHE A 59 16.29 -19.05 -0.31
C PHE A 59 17.00 -20.30 0.17
N VAL A 60 17.16 -20.49 1.48
CA VAL A 60 17.84 -21.64 2.08
C VAL A 60 17.15 -22.95 1.73
N VAL A 61 15.82 -23.03 1.88
CA VAL A 61 15.06 -24.26 1.58
C VAL A 61 15.15 -24.61 0.10
N SER A 62 15.01 -23.63 -0.79
CA SER A 62 15.04 -23.88 -2.23
C SER A 62 16.42 -24.25 -2.74
N THR A 63 17.44 -23.50 -2.33
CA THR A 63 18.82 -23.74 -2.77
C THR A 63 19.41 -25.00 -2.17
N SER A 64 19.10 -25.33 -0.91
CA SER A 64 19.54 -26.61 -0.32
C SER A 64 18.95 -27.81 -1.05
N GLY A 65 17.65 -27.78 -1.40
CA GLY A 65 17.02 -28.82 -2.22
C GLY A 65 17.60 -28.92 -3.62
N GLY A 66 17.87 -27.78 -4.27
CA GLY A 66 18.54 -27.72 -5.56
C GLY A 66 19.98 -28.25 -5.53
N ILE A 67 20.76 -27.88 -4.52
CA ILE A 67 22.13 -28.37 -4.29
C ILE A 67 22.13 -29.88 -4.03
N ALA A 68 21.21 -30.36 -3.18
CA ALA A 68 21.10 -31.78 -2.88
C ALA A 68 20.79 -32.58 -4.15
N ALA A 69 19.79 -32.17 -4.93
CA ALA A 69 19.35 -32.89 -6.12
C ALA A 69 20.32 -32.78 -7.31
N ASN A 70 20.92 -31.61 -7.55
CA ASN A 70 21.68 -31.33 -8.77
C ASN A 70 23.19 -31.36 -8.59
N LEU A 71 23.70 -31.31 -7.36
CA LEU A 71 25.14 -31.24 -7.08
C LEU A 71 25.60 -32.41 -6.20
N VAL A 72 25.02 -32.58 -5.02
CA VAL A 72 25.46 -33.59 -4.03
C VAL A 72 25.13 -35.00 -4.48
N LEU A 73 23.87 -35.25 -4.87
CA LEU A 73 23.42 -36.59 -5.27
C LEU A 73 24.19 -37.13 -6.49
N PRO A 74 24.43 -36.34 -7.56
CA PRO A 74 25.27 -36.78 -8.68
C PRO A 74 26.73 -37.04 -8.29
N ILE A 75 27.31 -36.27 -7.36
CA ILE A 75 28.71 -36.45 -6.93
C ILE A 75 28.88 -37.72 -6.10
N ILE A 76 27.95 -38.01 -5.18
CA ILE A 76 28.05 -39.15 -4.27
C ILE A 76 27.59 -40.46 -4.94
N SER A 77 26.47 -40.42 -5.65
CA SER A 77 25.83 -41.63 -6.20
C SER A 77 26.07 -41.85 -7.69
N GLY A 78 26.54 -40.84 -8.43
CA GLY A 78 26.67 -40.90 -9.89
C GLY A 78 25.34 -40.89 -10.65
N ILE A 79 24.20 -40.90 -9.94
CA ILE A 79 22.86 -40.97 -10.52
C ILE A 79 22.39 -39.55 -10.84
N THR A 80 22.13 -39.27 -12.13
CA THR A 80 21.58 -37.96 -12.57
C THR A 80 20.06 -37.98 -12.78
N ALA A 81 19.41 -39.09 -12.44
CA ALA A 81 17.99 -39.31 -12.63
C ALA A 81 17.10 -38.35 -11.81
N TYR A 82 17.62 -37.70 -10.77
CA TYR A 82 16.88 -36.80 -9.90
C TYR A 82 17.09 -35.30 -10.19
N ASN A 83 17.85 -34.95 -11.22
CA ASN A 83 18.16 -33.56 -11.53
C ASN A 83 16.91 -32.70 -11.89
N TRP A 84 15.84 -33.35 -12.36
CA TRP A 84 14.56 -32.69 -12.66
C TRP A 84 13.81 -32.25 -11.39
N VAL A 85 14.16 -32.81 -10.22
CA VAL A 85 13.56 -32.43 -8.93
C VAL A 85 14.15 -31.12 -8.41
N GLY A 86 15.42 -30.81 -8.72
CA GLY A 86 16.08 -29.58 -8.26
C GLY A 86 15.28 -28.30 -8.58
N PRO A 87 14.83 -28.07 -9.83
CA PRO A 87 13.99 -26.93 -10.18
C PRO A 87 12.66 -26.85 -9.43
N LEU A 88 12.06 -27.96 -8.98
CA LEU A 88 10.79 -27.94 -8.23
C LEU A 88 10.93 -27.22 -6.89
N PHE A 89 12.13 -27.22 -6.30
CA PHE A 89 12.39 -26.46 -5.08
C PHE A 89 12.29 -24.93 -5.29
N SER A 90 12.35 -24.42 -6.53
CA SER A 90 12.06 -23.01 -6.81
C SER A 90 10.59 -22.65 -6.57
N LEU A 91 9.66 -23.61 -6.70
CA LEU A 91 8.25 -23.38 -6.36
C LEU A 91 8.08 -23.19 -4.86
N VAL A 92 8.89 -23.88 -4.04
CA VAL A 92 8.89 -23.71 -2.58
C VAL A 92 9.38 -22.31 -2.22
N LEU A 93 10.41 -21.79 -2.90
CA LEU A 93 10.84 -20.39 -2.75
C LEU A 93 9.70 -19.42 -3.06
N VAL A 94 9.05 -19.59 -4.22
CA VAL A 94 7.93 -18.74 -4.64
C VAL A 94 6.79 -18.80 -3.62
N ALA A 95 6.44 -19.98 -3.12
CA ALA A 95 5.37 -20.15 -2.14
C ALA A 95 5.68 -19.47 -0.79
N ILE A 96 6.91 -19.61 -0.29
CA ILE A 96 7.33 -18.98 0.98
C ILE A 96 7.35 -17.45 0.83
N ILE A 97 7.87 -16.94 -0.29
CA ILE A 97 7.88 -15.50 -0.59
C ILE A 97 6.44 -14.98 -0.73
N ALA A 98 5.59 -15.68 -1.48
CA ALA A 98 4.19 -15.30 -1.67
C ALA A 98 3.42 -15.28 -0.34
N HIS A 99 3.63 -16.26 0.53
CA HIS A 99 3.08 -16.26 1.88
C HIS A 99 3.56 -15.05 2.69
N GLY A 100 4.86 -14.73 2.60
CA GLY A 100 5.45 -13.54 3.20
C GLY A 100 4.77 -12.24 2.75
N ILE A 101 4.57 -12.09 1.44
CA ILE A 101 3.94 -10.92 0.82
C ILE A 101 2.47 -10.78 1.27
N ILE A 102 1.70 -11.87 1.18
CA ILE A 102 0.25 -11.86 1.46
C ILE A 102 -0.02 -11.60 2.94
N ARG A 103 0.68 -12.31 3.84
CA ARG A 103 0.40 -12.27 5.28
C ARG A 103 0.97 -11.02 5.95
N HIS A 104 2.09 -10.49 5.48
CA HIS A 104 2.81 -9.38 6.12
C HIS A 104 2.71 -8.05 5.36
N ARG A 105 1.76 -7.92 4.42
CA ARG A 105 1.35 -6.66 3.74
C ARG A 105 2.54 -5.83 3.21
N VAL A 106 3.49 -6.52 2.60
CA VAL A 106 4.86 -6.02 2.32
C VAL A 106 4.95 -5.01 1.17
N MET A 107 3.92 -4.91 0.35
CA MET A 107 3.80 -3.98 -0.78
C MET A 107 2.31 -3.73 -1.04
N ASP A 108 1.98 -2.66 -1.76
CA ASP A 108 0.63 -2.36 -2.29
C ASP A 108 0.14 -3.38 -3.36
N VAL A 109 0.52 -4.65 -3.19
CA VAL A 109 0.23 -5.75 -4.11
C VAL A 109 -1.24 -6.14 -4.01
N ARG A 110 -2.01 -5.75 -2.99
CA ARG A 110 -3.42 -6.16 -2.88
C ARG A 110 -4.22 -5.73 -4.12
N LEU A 111 -3.93 -4.55 -4.67
CA LEU A 111 -4.50 -4.07 -5.94
C LEU A 111 -4.05 -4.93 -7.13
N VAL A 112 -2.77 -5.31 -7.17
CA VAL A 112 -2.18 -6.14 -8.24
C VAL A 112 -2.64 -7.59 -8.17
N ILE A 113 -2.78 -8.18 -6.97
CA ILE A 113 -3.32 -9.52 -6.74
C ILE A 113 -4.77 -9.55 -7.15
N HIS A 114 -5.60 -8.60 -6.71
CA HIS A 114 -7.00 -8.61 -7.10
C HIS A 114 -7.15 -8.48 -8.61
N ARG A 115 -6.50 -7.48 -9.25
CA ARG A 115 -6.56 -7.29 -10.72
C ARG A 115 -5.97 -8.47 -11.49
N GLY A 116 -4.84 -9.01 -11.03
CA GLY A 116 -4.15 -10.14 -11.66
C GLY A 116 -4.93 -11.44 -11.51
N LEU A 117 -5.50 -11.70 -10.34
CA LEU A 117 -6.33 -12.87 -10.07
C LEU A 117 -7.65 -12.79 -10.84
N THR A 118 -8.32 -11.64 -10.88
CA THR A 118 -9.52 -11.46 -11.70
C THR A 118 -9.23 -11.67 -13.17
N PHE A 119 -8.08 -11.17 -13.67
CA PHE A 119 -7.66 -11.39 -15.05
C PHE A 119 -7.33 -12.86 -15.33
N ALA A 120 -6.57 -13.52 -14.45
CA ALA A 120 -6.22 -14.93 -14.59
C ALA A 120 -7.45 -15.84 -14.53
N LEU A 121 -8.41 -15.53 -13.64
CA LEU A 121 -9.66 -16.28 -13.52
C LEU A 121 -10.57 -16.03 -14.73
N ALA A 122 -10.70 -14.79 -15.18
CA ALA A 122 -11.43 -14.46 -16.40
C ALA A 122 -10.83 -15.15 -17.63
N LEU A 123 -9.50 -15.19 -17.73
CA LEU A 123 -8.78 -15.91 -18.77
C LEU A 123 -9.05 -17.41 -18.71
N ALA A 124 -8.93 -18.03 -17.53
CA ALA A 124 -9.20 -19.46 -17.34
C ALA A 124 -10.65 -19.82 -17.71
N VAL A 125 -11.62 -19.04 -17.24
CA VAL A 125 -13.05 -19.22 -17.56
C VAL A 125 -13.31 -19.03 -19.06
N SER A 126 -12.59 -18.11 -19.72
CA SER A 126 -12.74 -17.89 -21.17
C SER A 126 -12.09 -18.99 -22.00
N LEU A 127 -10.95 -19.55 -21.55
CA LEU A 127 -10.23 -20.61 -22.26
C LEU A 127 -10.80 -22.00 -22.04
N LEU A 128 -11.44 -22.27 -20.89
CA LEU A 128 -12.00 -23.58 -20.54
C LEU A 128 -12.95 -24.16 -21.60
N PRO A 129 -13.96 -23.41 -22.10
CA PRO A 129 -14.85 -23.89 -23.16
C PRO A 129 -14.11 -24.18 -24.47
N VAL A 130 -13.12 -23.34 -24.81
CA VAL A 130 -12.34 -23.50 -26.03
C VAL A 130 -11.44 -24.73 -25.94
N GLY A 131 -10.79 -24.94 -24.80
CA GLY A 131 -10.03 -26.16 -24.52
C GLY A 131 -10.90 -27.41 -24.57
N GLY A 132 -12.12 -27.36 -24.01
CA GLY A 132 -13.09 -28.45 -24.09
C GLY A 132 -13.51 -28.78 -25.52
N LEU A 133 -13.80 -27.77 -26.34
CA LEU A 133 -14.12 -27.92 -27.77
C LEU A 133 -12.95 -28.51 -28.55
N LEU A 134 -11.73 -28.02 -28.32
CA LEU A 134 -10.52 -28.57 -28.95
C LEU A 134 -10.29 -30.02 -28.55
N ALA A 135 -10.48 -30.39 -27.28
CA ALA A 135 -10.33 -31.77 -26.83
C ALA A 135 -11.34 -32.72 -27.50
N LEU A 136 -12.59 -32.28 -27.69
CA LEU A 136 -13.62 -33.05 -28.40
C LEU A 136 -13.35 -33.16 -29.90
N ALA A 137 -12.80 -32.11 -30.51
CA ALA A 137 -12.48 -32.06 -31.94
C ALA A 137 -11.11 -32.68 -32.29
N TRP A 138 -10.23 -32.84 -31.29
CA TRP A 138 -8.85 -33.32 -31.42
C TRP A 138 -8.68 -34.57 -32.30
N PRO A 139 -9.41 -35.68 -32.07
CA PRO A 139 -9.22 -36.89 -32.87
C PRO A 139 -9.57 -36.72 -34.35
N ARG A 140 -10.42 -35.75 -34.71
CA ARG A 140 -10.74 -35.45 -36.11
C ARG A 140 -9.73 -34.48 -36.71
N LEU A 141 -9.32 -33.48 -35.94
CA LEU A 141 -8.36 -32.45 -36.37
C LEU A 141 -6.97 -33.04 -36.61
N SER A 142 -6.51 -33.96 -35.76
CA SER A 142 -5.15 -34.51 -35.84
C SER A 142 -4.89 -35.35 -37.08
N GLU A 143 -5.93 -35.88 -37.72
CA GLU A 143 -5.82 -36.67 -38.94
C GLU A 143 -5.81 -35.81 -40.21
N GLN A 144 -6.28 -34.56 -40.13
CA GLN A 144 -6.53 -33.70 -41.29
C GLN A 144 -5.58 -32.51 -41.39
N LEU A 145 -4.98 -32.08 -40.27
CA LEU A 145 -4.05 -30.95 -40.22
C LEU A 145 -2.61 -31.41 -40.02
N ALA A 146 -1.69 -30.73 -40.70
CA ALA A 146 -0.27 -30.89 -40.48
C ALA A 146 0.16 -30.29 -39.12
N ALA A 147 1.31 -30.72 -38.60
CA ALA A 147 1.77 -30.36 -37.25
C ALA A 147 1.99 -28.84 -37.05
N ASP A 148 2.36 -28.14 -38.12
CA ASP A 148 2.54 -26.68 -38.18
C ASP A 148 1.19 -25.94 -38.15
N GLU A 149 0.17 -26.44 -38.85
CA GLU A 149 -1.18 -25.87 -38.84
C GLU A 149 -1.86 -26.04 -37.47
N LEU A 150 -1.63 -27.17 -36.78
CA LEU A 150 -2.09 -27.41 -35.41
C LEU A 150 -1.44 -26.43 -34.42
N GLY A 151 -0.14 -26.16 -34.57
CA GLY A 151 0.56 -25.16 -33.76
C GLY A 151 -0.02 -23.75 -33.95
N ALA A 152 -0.32 -23.38 -35.19
CA ALA A 152 -0.92 -22.08 -35.51
C ALA A 152 -2.35 -21.93 -34.92
N LEU A 153 -3.16 -22.99 -34.98
CA LEU A 153 -4.50 -22.99 -34.40
C LEU A 153 -4.48 -22.82 -32.88
N ILE A 154 -3.61 -23.57 -32.18
CA ILE A 154 -3.47 -23.47 -30.73
C ILE A 154 -2.99 -22.07 -30.34
N ALA A 155 -2.00 -21.52 -31.06
CA ALA A 155 -1.51 -20.16 -30.84
C ALA A 155 -2.62 -19.11 -31.05
N ALA A 156 -3.40 -19.22 -32.13
CA ALA A 156 -4.51 -18.30 -32.41
C ALA A 156 -5.58 -18.34 -31.30
N VAL A 157 -5.92 -19.54 -30.81
CA VAL A 157 -6.86 -19.74 -29.70
C VAL A 157 -6.34 -19.09 -28.42
N VAL A 158 -5.06 -19.28 -28.09
CA VAL A 158 -4.44 -18.67 -26.91
C VAL A 158 -4.44 -17.15 -27.02
N VAL A 159 -4.08 -16.59 -28.18
CA VAL A 159 -4.06 -15.14 -28.43
C VAL A 159 -5.46 -14.55 -28.30
N VAL A 160 -6.48 -15.17 -28.92
CA VAL A 160 -7.87 -14.72 -28.82
C VAL A 160 -8.35 -14.83 -27.37
N GLY A 161 -8.06 -15.94 -26.68
CA GLY A 161 -8.39 -16.13 -25.27
C GLY A 161 -7.79 -15.05 -24.36
N LEU A 162 -6.55 -14.61 -24.64
CA LEU A 162 -5.87 -13.54 -23.91
C LEU A 162 -6.50 -12.15 -24.15
N LEU A 163 -7.04 -11.92 -25.34
CA LEU A 163 -7.67 -10.67 -25.74
C LEU A 163 -9.09 -10.51 -25.16
N ILE A 164 -9.82 -11.59 -24.91
CA ILE A 164 -11.19 -11.56 -24.35
C ILE A 164 -11.28 -10.79 -23.02
N PRO A 165 -10.52 -11.12 -21.95
CA PRO A 165 -10.63 -10.39 -20.68
C PRO A 165 -10.19 -8.92 -20.81
N LEU A 166 -9.16 -8.64 -21.61
CA LEU A 166 -8.65 -7.28 -21.81
C LEU A 166 -9.67 -6.38 -22.54
N THR A 167 -10.30 -6.92 -23.59
CA THR A 167 -11.33 -6.20 -24.36
C THR A 167 -12.60 -6.04 -23.55
N ARG A 168 -13.00 -7.01 -22.73
CA ARG A 168 -14.19 -6.92 -21.87
C ARG A 168 -14.07 -5.80 -20.83
N ASP A 169 -12.91 -5.65 -20.19
CA ASP A 169 -12.67 -4.58 -19.22
C ASP A 169 -12.54 -3.19 -19.88
N ALA A 170 -12.01 -3.13 -21.11
CA ALA A 170 -11.96 -1.90 -21.89
C ALA A 170 -13.35 -1.49 -22.41
N ALA A 171 -14.11 -2.46 -22.92
CA ALA A 171 -15.48 -2.30 -23.37
C ALA A 171 -16.39 -1.88 -22.22
N GLY A 172 -16.25 -2.48 -21.02
CA GLY A 172 -16.96 -2.08 -19.81
C GLY A 172 -16.70 -0.62 -19.44
N ARG A 173 -15.44 -0.16 -19.49
CA ARG A 173 -15.08 1.24 -19.22
C ARG A 173 -15.61 2.24 -20.24
N LEU A 174 -15.72 1.83 -21.51
CA LEU A 174 -16.30 2.66 -22.57
C LEU A 174 -17.84 2.67 -22.52
N LEU A 175 -18.46 1.52 -22.23
CA LEU A 175 -19.91 1.40 -22.04
C LEU A 175 -20.35 2.16 -20.79
N ASP A 176 -19.63 2.07 -19.67
CA ASP A 176 -19.94 2.82 -18.45
C ASP A 176 -19.89 4.34 -18.68
N ARG A 177 -18.99 4.79 -19.57
CA ARG A 177 -18.88 6.20 -19.97
C ARG A 177 -20.10 6.69 -20.77
N TYR A 178 -20.90 5.78 -21.34
CA TYR A 178 -22.09 6.11 -22.13
C TYR A 178 -23.41 5.74 -21.43
N VAL A 179 -23.42 4.71 -20.58
CA VAL A 179 -24.65 4.11 -20.00
C VAL A 179 -24.79 4.36 -18.49
N TYR A 180 -23.71 4.64 -17.74
CA TYR A 180 -23.77 4.84 -16.29
C TYR A 180 -23.18 6.19 -15.87
N ARG A 181 -23.83 7.28 -16.29
CA ARG A 181 -23.52 8.66 -15.88
C ARG A 181 -23.89 8.98 -14.41
N THR A 182 -23.84 8.01 -13.48
CA THR A 182 -24.41 8.20 -12.13
C THR A 182 -23.50 7.86 -10.95
N ARG A 183 -22.30 7.30 -11.13
CA ARG A 183 -21.37 7.19 -9.98
C ARG A 183 -19.95 7.54 -10.39
N VAL A 184 -19.51 8.67 -9.87
CA VAL A 184 -18.25 8.93 -9.16
C VAL A 184 -17.91 10.39 -9.40
N ASN A 185 -18.42 11.23 -8.52
CA ASN A 185 -18.06 12.65 -8.46
C ASN A 185 -17.80 13.03 -7.00
N TYR A 186 -16.96 12.25 -6.32
CA TYR A 186 -16.34 12.66 -5.05
C TYR A 186 -15.58 13.99 -5.21
N GLN A 187 -15.01 14.20 -6.40
CA GLN A 187 -14.32 15.45 -6.76
C GLN A 187 -15.26 16.66 -6.90
N ARG A 188 -16.51 16.48 -7.36
CA ARG A 188 -17.51 17.57 -7.34
C ARG A 188 -18.02 17.85 -5.94
N THR A 189 -18.30 16.80 -5.16
CA THR A 189 -18.79 16.97 -3.78
C THR A 189 -17.78 17.75 -2.93
N LEU A 190 -16.48 17.48 -3.10
CA LEU A 190 -15.42 18.22 -2.42
C LEU A 190 -15.22 19.64 -2.95
N ARG A 191 -15.43 19.87 -4.25
CA ARG A 191 -15.27 21.19 -4.90
C ARG A 191 -16.45 22.10 -4.58
N GLU A 192 -17.65 21.55 -4.51
CA GLU A 192 -18.86 22.22 -4.02
C GLU A 192 -18.76 22.48 -2.50
N ALA A 193 -18.18 21.54 -1.73
CA ALA A 193 -17.82 21.78 -0.33
C ALA A 193 -16.78 22.90 -0.19
N SER A 194 -15.76 22.95 -1.05
CA SER A 194 -14.75 24.03 -1.10
C SER A 194 -15.36 25.41 -1.40
N GLU A 195 -16.31 25.47 -2.34
CA GLU A 195 -17.07 26.70 -2.64
C GLU A 195 -18.01 27.10 -1.50
N ALA A 196 -18.61 26.14 -0.79
CA ALA A 196 -19.43 26.40 0.39
C ALA A 196 -18.60 26.88 1.59
N LEU A 197 -17.41 26.30 1.83
CA LEU A 197 -16.47 26.70 2.88
C LEU A 197 -16.06 28.18 2.76
N THR A 198 -15.97 28.70 1.54
CA THR A 198 -15.60 30.10 1.30
C THR A 198 -16.74 31.09 1.59
N ARG A 199 -18.00 30.61 1.70
CA ARG A 199 -19.18 31.43 1.99
C ARG A 199 -19.60 31.46 3.46
N VAL A 200 -19.08 30.56 4.28
CA VAL A 200 -19.42 30.50 5.71
C VAL A 200 -18.53 31.49 6.47
N LEU A 201 -19.09 32.66 6.79
CA LEU A 201 -18.43 33.69 7.62
C LEU A 201 -18.34 33.30 9.10
N ASP A 202 -19.06 32.25 9.52
CA ASP A 202 -19.05 31.75 10.90
C ASP A 202 -17.99 30.63 11.06
N LEU A 203 -16.93 30.96 11.79
CA LEU A 203 -15.84 30.04 12.09
C LEU A 203 -16.33 28.72 12.70
N LYS A 204 -17.35 28.74 13.56
CA LYS A 204 -17.85 27.54 14.23
C LYS A 204 -18.53 26.59 13.25
N VAL A 205 -19.37 27.14 12.38
CA VAL A 205 -20.08 26.38 11.34
C VAL A 205 -19.07 25.80 10.33
N LEU A 206 -18.06 26.58 9.95
CA LEU A 206 -17.00 26.16 9.06
C LEU A 206 -16.25 24.93 9.62
N LEU A 207 -15.77 25.04 10.86
CA LEU A 207 -15.01 23.96 11.50
C LEU A 207 -15.84 22.69 11.66
N GLN A 208 -17.13 22.83 11.98
CA GLN A 208 -18.06 21.69 12.08
C GLN A 208 -18.26 21.00 10.74
N PHE A 209 -18.43 21.77 9.67
CA PHE A 209 -18.57 21.23 8.32
C PHE A 209 -17.29 20.52 7.85
N VAL A 210 -16.11 21.09 8.11
CA VAL A 210 -14.81 20.45 7.79
C VAL A 210 -14.66 19.14 8.55
N SER A 211 -14.88 19.15 9.87
CA SER A 211 -14.80 17.95 10.72
C SER A 211 -15.72 16.85 10.21
N HIS A 212 -16.98 17.19 9.92
CA HIS A 212 -17.99 16.23 9.45
C HIS A 212 -17.64 15.66 8.09
N THR A 213 -17.18 16.52 7.17
CA THR A 213 -16.78 16.10 5.83
C THR A 213 -15.57 15.17 5.87
N VAL A 214 -14.56 15.47 6.70
CA VAL A 214 -13.36 14.64 6.85
C VAL A 214 -13.69 13.30 7.52
N ALA A 215 -14.44 13.30 8.62
CA ALA A 215 -14.85 12.08 9.31
C ALA A 215 -15.78 11.20 8.44
N GLY A 216 -16.66 11.83 7.65
CA GLY A 216 -17.53 11.16 6.69
C GLY A 216 -16.76 10.55 5.52
N ALA A 217 -15.88 11.33 4.89
CA ALA A 217 -15.11 10.91 3.71
C ALA A 217 -14.11 9.79 4.03
N THR A 218 -13.49 9.83 5.22
CA THR A 218 -12.52 8.82 5.65
C THR A 218 -13.15 7.63 6.35
N ASN A 219 -14.42 7.74 6.75
CA ASN A 219 -15.11 6.78 7.61
C ASN A 219 -14.29 6.43 8.86
N SER A 220 -13.73 7.45 9.51
CA SER A 220 -12.91 7.33 10.72
C SER A 220 -13.73 7.28 12.00
N ASP A 221 -13.09 6.85 13.09
CA ASP A 221 -13.68 6.80 14.44
C ASP A 221 -14.07 8.21 14.94
N GLY A 222 -13.36 9.23 14.48
CA GLY A 222 -13.68 10.63 14.72
C GLY A 222 -12.73 11.58 14.00
N ALA A 223 -13.04 12.87 14.10
CA ALA A 223 -12.17 13.97 13.68
C ALA A 223 -12.25 15.12 14.70
N ALA A 224 -11.17 15.88 14.84
CA ALA A 224 -11.12 17.07 15.67
C ALA A 224 -10.32 18.16 14.97
N VAL A 225 -10.67 19.42 15.25
CA VAL A 225 -9.90 20.57 14.73
C VAL A 225 -9.33 21.34 15.90
N TYR A 226 -8.03 21.59 15.81
CA TYR A 226 -7.26 22.39 16.75
C TYR A 226 -6.84 23.70 16.06
N LEU A 227 -6.96 24.82 16.78
CA LEU A 227 -6.55 26.13 16.28
C LEU A 227 -5.51 26.74 17.20
N LYS A 228 -4.54 27.44 16.60
CA LYS A 228 -3.57 28.23 17.35
C LYS A 228 -4.27 29.46 17.93
N ALA A 229 -4.26 29.63 19.25
CA ALA A 229 -4.83 30.80 19.89
C ALA A 229 -3.99 32.05 19.54
N GLY A 230 -4.65 33.12 19.08
CA GLY A 230 -4.04 34.44 18.81
C GLY A 230 -3.88 35.34 20.04
N THR A 231 -4.27 34.82 21.22
CA THR A 231 -4.01 35.30 22.57
C THR A 231 -2.57 35.67 22.93
N PRO A 232 -2.11 36.92 23.08
CA PRO A 232 -0.76 37.17 23.62
C PRO A 232 -0.55 36.59 25.03
N GLU A 233 -1.65 36.36 25.78
CA GLU A 233 -1.63 35.83 27.16
C GLU A 233 -1.66 34.30 27.25
N PHE A 234 -2.16 33.60 26.22
CA PHE A 234 -2.18 32.14 26.14
C PHE A 234 -1.23 31.71 25.03
N GLY A 235 0.07 31.69 25.34
CA GLY A 235 1.16 31.43 24.40
C GLY A 235 0.93 30.23 23.47
N SER A 236 1.55 30.29 22.28
CA SER A 236 1.61 29.38 21.09
C SER A 236 1.00 27.95 21.13
N ARG A 237 -0.08 27.71 21.85
CA ARG A 237 -0.71 26.41 22.05
C ARG A 237 -1.89 26.25 21.11
N PHE A 238 -2.06 25.04 20.62
CA PHE A 238 -3.16 24.67 19.74
C PHE A 238 -4.29 24.17 20.63
N GLY A 239 -5.36 24.95 20.74
CA GLY A 239 -6.55 24.62 21.52
C GLY A 239 -7.57 23.88 20.66
N ARG A 240 -8.26 22.90 21.25
CA ARG A 240 -9.34 22.15 20.59
C ARG A 240 -10.51 23.08 20.32
N ALA A 241 -10.83 23.29 19.05
CA ALA A 241 -11.94 24.14 18.63
C ALA A 241 -13.24 23.34 18.45
N ILE A 242 -13.15 22.16 17.84
CA ILE A 242 -14.29 21.25 17.69
C ILE A 242 -13.85 19.79 17.70
N VAL A 243 -14.75 18.91 18.10
CA VAL A 243 -14.56 17.46 18.04
C VAL A 243 -15.85 16.80 17.55
N GLU A 244 -15.69 15.80 16.70
CA GLU A 244 -16.74 14.93 16.24
C GLU A 244 -16.32 13.48 16.47
N LYS A 245 -17.02 12.82 17.39
CA LYS A 245 -16.87 11.38 17.63
C LYS A 245 -18.04 10.66 17.00
N ARG A 246 -17.78 9.59 16.24
CA ARG A 246 -18.86 8.79 15.63
C ARG A 246 -19.41 7.74 16.57
N HIS A 247 -18.63 7.31 17.56
CA HIS A 247 -19.04 6.33 18.56
C HIS A 247 -18.81 6.83 19.99
N ALA A 248 -19.79 6.60 20.87
CA ALA A 248 -19.69 6.96 22.28
C ALA A 248 -18.59 6.18 23.03
N GLN A 249 -18.17 5.02 22.51
CA GLN A 249 -17.12 4.15 23.05
C GLN A 249 -15.78 4.29 22.32
N SER A 250 -15.62 5.31 21.48
CA SER A 250 -14.40 5.55 20.73
C SER A 250 -13.21 5.83 21.68
N HIS A 251 -12.08 5.19 21.40
CA HIS A 251 -10.79 5.46 22.06
C HIS A 251 -10.08 6.70 21.51
N PHE A 252 -10.69 7.42 20.56
CA PHE A 252 -10.19 8.68 20.03
C PHE A 252 -10.23 9.76 21.12
N ASP A 253 -9.07 10.04 21.71
CA ASP A 253 -8.91 11.05 22.75
C ASP A 253 -8.54 12.41 22.14
N THR A 254 -9.09 13.48 22.68
CA THR A 254 -8.93 14.84 22.15
C THR A 254 -8.73 15.80 23.32
N PRO A 255 -7.51 15.92 23.85
CA PRO A 255 -7.23 16.85 24.95
C PRO A 255 -7.55 18.29 24.55
N GLU A 256 -7.82 19.16 25.53
CA GLU A 256 -8.13 20.58 25.25
C GLU A 256 -6.97 21.30 24.58
N ALA A 257 -5.73 20.94 24.90
CA ALA A 257 -4.53 21.41 24.23
C ALA A 257 -3.85 20.25 23.50
N ALA A 258 -3.47 20.47 22.24
CA ALA A 258 -2.69 19.48 21.50
C ALA A 258 -1.27 19.35 22.10
N PRO A 259 -0.70 18.13 22.15
CA PRO A 259 0.66 17.92 22.65
C PRO A 259 1.69 18.75 21.90
N GLU A 260 2.62 19.36 22.64
CA GLU A 260 3.64 20.25 22.08
C GLU A 260 4.52 19.56 21.04
N ALA A 261 4.90 18.29 21.29
CA ALA A 261 5.68 17.48 20.36
C ALA A 261 5.03 17.36 18.97
N ILE A 262 3.71 17.14 18.91
CA ILE A 262 2.97 17.04 17.64
C ILE A 262 2.92 18.40 16.96
N THR A 263 2.58 19.46 17.71
CA THR A 263 2.45 20.81 17.15
C THR A 263 3.78 21.39 16.65
N ALA A 264 4.90 21.08 17.32
CA ALA A 264 6.23 21.54 16.95
C ALA A 264 6.65 20.93 15.61
N VAL A 265 6.51 19.61 15.47
CA VAL A 265 6.84 18.89 14.22
C VAL A 265 5.92 19.33 13.09
N LEU A 266 4.62 19.48 13.35
CA LEU A 266 3.65 19.95 12.37
C LEU A 266 3.97 21.37 11.88
N THR A 267 4.39 22.27 12.79
CA THR A 267 4.74 23.65 12.44
C THR A 267 6.06 23.74 11.67
N GLN A 268 7.02 22.87 11.98
CA GLN A 268 8.32 22.80 11.32
C GLN A 268 8.21 22.21 9.91
N THR A 269 7.50 21.09 9.76
CA THR A 269 7.37 20.35 8.49
C THR A 269 6.33 20.96 7.57
N LYS A 270 5.22 21.48 8.14
CA LYS A 270 4.04 21.96 7.41
C LYS A 270 3.42 20.89 6.51
N ASP A 271 3.63 19.62 6.86
CA ASP A 271 3.14 18.47 6.13
C ASP A 271 2.29 17.56 7.04
N LEU A 272 1.57 16.62 6.45
CA LEU A 272 0.77 15.66 7.19
C LEU A 272 1.65 14.74 8.05
N LEU A 273 1.11 14.31 9.19
CA LEU A 273 1.72 13.31 10.05
C LEU A 273 0.86 12.05 10.03
N LEU A 274 1.42 10.96 9.53
CA LEU A 274 0.79 9.65 9.54
C LEU A 274 1.45 8.81 10.64
N THR A 275 0.66 8.34 11.60
CA THR A 275 1.17 7.62 12.79
C THR A 275 1.92 6.35 12.39
N ASP A 276 1.42 5.65 11.37
CA ASP A 276 2.06 4.46 10.82
C ASP A 276 3.41 4.81 10.18
N GLU A 277 3.54 5.91 9.44
CA GLU A 277 4.79 6.28 8.76
C GLU A 277 5.89 6.68 9.75
N ILE A 278 5.51 7.41 10.81
CA ILE A 278 6.45 7.82 11.88
C ILE A 278 7.06 6.59 12.58
N ALA A 279 6.34 5.46 12.64
CA ALA A 279 6.85 4.21 13.19
C ALA A 279 7.93 3.53 12.33
N HIS A 280 8.00 3.85 11.04
CA HIS A 280 8.90 3.19 10.07
C HIS A 280 10.21 3.95 9.82
N GLU A 281 10.27 5.24 10.16
CA GLU A 281 11.47 6.07 10.04
C GLU A 281 12.40 5.91 11.25
N ARG A 282 13.69 6.22 11.07
CA ARG A 282 14.75 6.05 12.08
C ARG A 282 14.38 6.78 13.38
N LEU A 283 13.97 6.02 14.39
CA LEU A 283 13.50 6.50 15.68
C LEU A 283 14.65 7.21 16.44
N THR A 284 14.72 8.53 16.34
CA THR A 284 15.36 9.37 17.36
C THR A 284 14.47 9.42 18.59
N ALA A 285 15.02 9.72 19.77
CA ALA A 285 14.24 9.80 21.02
C ALA A 285 13.01 10.72 20.89
N ASP A 286 13.13 11.82 20.15
CA ASP A 286 12.03 12.75 19.89
C ASP A 286 10.91 12.13 19.02
N ARG A 287 11.25 11.28 18.05
CA ARG A 287 10.26 10.61 17.19
C ARG A 287 9.55 9.45 17.89
N GLU A 288 10.22 8.75 18.81
CA GLU A 288 9.57 7.76 19.67
C GLU A 288 8.53 8.43 20.58
N CYS A 289 8.89 9.56 21.18
CA CYS A 289 7.97 10.38 21.96
C CYS A 289 6.75 10.81 21.13
N LEU A 290 6.97 11.31 19.92
CA LEU A 290 5.91 11.69 18.98
C LEU A 290 4.98 10.52 18.64
N HIS A 291 5.54 9.36 18.30
CA HIS A 291 4.75 8.17 17.95
C HIS A 291 3.93 7.67 19.14
N ASN A 292 4.51 7.65 20.35
CA ASN A 292 3.82 7.25 21.57
C ASN A 292 2.66 8.19 21.90
N GLU A 293 2.84 9.50 21.73
CA GLU A 293 1.78 10.50 21.91
C GLU A 293 0.62 10.28 20.91
N LEU A 294 0.94 10.13 19.62
CA LEU A 294 -0.07 9.87 18.58
C LEU A 294 -0.85 8.58 18.87
N THR A 295 -0.15 7.51 19.27
CA THR A 295 -0.76 6.22 19.59
C THR A 295 -1.61 6.29 20.85
N ARG A 296 -1.14 6.98 21.89
CA ARG A 296 -1.88 7.17 23.15
C ARG A 296 -3.19 7.90 22.94
N LEU A 297 -3.19 8.92 22.07
CA LEU A 297 -4.39 9.68 21.71
C LEU A 297 -5.28 8.99 20.66
N ASN A 298 -4.80 7.87 20.11
CA ASN A 298 -5.43 7.16 19.00
C ASN A 298 -5.63 8.07 17.76
N TRP A 299 -4.66 8.93 17.48
CA TRP A 299 -4.62 9.78 16.30
C TRP A 299 -3.92 9.01 15.20
N ALA A 300 -4.59 8.80 14.06
CA ALA A 300 -4.03 8.05 12.95
C ALA A 300 -3.43 8.98 11.88
N LEU A 301 -4.02 10.16 11.70
CA LEU A 301 -3.59 11.17 10.74
C LEU A 301 -3.75 12.58 11.34
N VAL A 302 -2.73 13.43 11.16
CA VAL A 302 -2.78 14.86 11.51
C VAL A 302 -2.47 15.67 10.25
N LEU A 303 -3.39 16.55 9.86
CA LEU A 303 -3.29 17.42 8.69
C LEU A 303 -3.08 18.87 9.15
N PRO A 304 -2.06 19.59 8.66
CA PRO A 304 -1.86 20.99 9.01
C PRO A 304 -2.89 21.88 8.31
N LEU A 305 -3.42 22.86 9.05
CA LEU A 305 -4.14 23.99 8.46
C LEU A 305 -3.13 25.10 8.20
N VAL A 306 -2.79 25.33 6.92
CA VAL A 306 -1.77 26.30 6.52
C VAL A 306 -2.42 27.50 5.83
N SER A 307 -2.02 28.71 6.23
CA SER A 307 -2.34 29.96 5.54
C SER A 307 -1.09 30.82 5.46
N GLU A 308 -0.78 31.38 4.29
CA GLU A 308 0.41 32.23 4.06
C GLU A 308 1.71 31.60 4.60
N SER A 309 1.89 30.29 4.36
CA SER A 309 3.03 29.51 4.86
C SER A 309 3.14 29.39 6.39
N THR A 310 2.09 29.73 7.14
CA THR A 310 2.03 29.58 8.60
C THR A 310 0.99 28.53 8.97
N VAL A 311 1.37 27.60 9.87
CA VAL A 311 0.41 26.65 10.45
C VAL A 311 -0.45 27.38 11.48
N ILE A 312 -1.73 27.52 11.18
CA ILE A 312 -2.71 28.20 12.03
C ILE A 312 -3.55 27.21 12.85
N GLY A 313 -3.43 25.92 12.58
CA GLY A 313 -4.19 24.86 13.23
C GLY A 313 -3.86 23.48 12.67
N ALA A 314 -4.64 22.48 13.09
CA ALA A 314 -4.50 21.10 12.66
C ALA A 314 -5.87 20.41 12.63
N ILE A 315 -6.10 19.55 11.65
CA ILE A 315 -7.20 18.58 11.64
C ILE A 315 -6.60 17.24 12.05
N VAL A 316 -7.18 16.62 13.07
CA VAL A 316 -6.76 15.33 13.57
C VAL A 316 -7.85 14.32 13.24
N VAL A 317 -7.46 13.15 12.74
CA VAL A 317 -8.37 12.08 12.35
C VAL A 317 -7.98 10.79 13.09
N GLY A 318 -8.98 10.13 13.67
CA GLY A 318 -8.82 8.80 14.26
C GLY A 318 -8.63 7.69 13.21
N PRO A 319 -8.41 6.44 13.63
CA PRO A 319 -8.29 5.32 12.70
C PRO A 319 -9.57 5.12 11.89
N LYS A 320 -9.43 4.59 10.66
CA LYS A 320 -10.58 4.19 9.82
C LYS A 320 -11.34 3.05 10.50
N LEU A 321 -12.66 3.09 10.48
CA LEU A 321 -13.51 2.02 11.04
C LEU A 321 -13.33 0.68 10.31
N SER A 322 -12.88 0.70 9.05
CA SER A 322 -12.55 -0.54 8.31
C SER A 322 -11.24 -1.19 8.78
N GLY A 323 -10.40 -0.45 9.53
CA GLY A 323 -9.04 -0.88 9.89
C GLY A 323 -8.04 -0.80 8.73
N ASP A 324 -8.42 -0.22 7.59
CA ASP A 324 -7.51 0.01 6.47
C ASP A 324 -6.62 1.23 6.71
N PRO A 325 -5.39 1.25 6.15
CA PRO A 325 -4.53 2.42 6.20
C PRO A 325 -5.11 3.58 5.37
N PHE A 326 -4.55 4.78 5.57
CA PHE A 326 -4.78 5.91 4.67
C PHE A 326 -3.95 5.71 3.40
N TYR A 327 -4.62 5.67 2.23
CA TYR A 327 -3.93 5.49 0.96
C TYR A 327 -3.34 6.82 0.48
N PRO A 328 -2.20 6.82 -0.25
CA PRO A 328 -1.56 8.05 -0.73
C PRO A 328 -2.51 9.00 -1.50
N GLN A 329 -3.40 8.42 -2.32
CA GLN A 329 -4.39 9.19 -3.09
C GLN A 329 -5.43 9.89 -2.20
N ASP A 330 -5.80 9.28 -1.07
CA ASP A 330 -6.69 9.89 -0.08
C ASP A 330 -5.96 11.03 0.64
N LEU A 331 -4.68 10.84 0.96
CA LEU A 331 -3.84 11.82 1.66
C LEU A 331 -3.66 13.10 0.84
N ASP A 332 -3.38 13.00 -0.46
CA ASP A 332 -3.26 14.18 -1.34
C ASP A 332 -4.53 15.03 -1.37
N LEU A 333 -5.69 14.35 -1.40
CA LEU A 333 -7.00 14.99 -1.40
C LEU A 333 -7.29 15.67 -0.05
N LEU A 334 -7.00 14.98 1.05
CA LEU A 334 -7.17 15.49 2.40
C LEU A 334 -6.24 16.67 2.69
N MET A 335 -4.99 16.64 2.20
CA MET A 335 -4.07 17.77 2.26
C MET A 335 -4.57 18.97 1.45
N THR A 336 -5.11 18.73 0.26
CA THR A 336 -5.72 19.80 -0.55
C THR A 336 -6.88 20.46 0.21
N LEU A 337 -7.73 19.67 0.85
CA LEU A 337 -8.81 20.17 1.70
C LEU A 337 -8.29 20.92 2.92
N ALA A 338 -7.29 20.39 3.63
CA ALA A 338 -6.73 21.03 4.81
C ALA A 338 -6.11 22.39 4.48
N ASN A 339 -5.44 22.51 3.34
CA ASN A 339 -4.91 23.79 2.85
C ASN A 339 -6.02 24.80 2.55
N GLN A 340 -7.11 24.38 1.88
CA GLN A 340 -8.26 25.25 1.62
C GLN A 340 -8.98 25.66 2.91
N ALA A 341 -9.15 24.71 3.84
CA ALA A 341 -9.72 24.97 5.15
C ALA A 341 -8.86 25.95 5.96
N GLY A 342 -7.52 25.87 5.85
CA GLY A 342 -6.60 26.82 6.49
C GLY A 342 -6.85 28.26 6.03
N VAL A 343 -6.99 28.48 4.72
CA VAL A 343 -7.31 29.80 4.17
C VAL A 343 -8.68 30.29 4.65
N ALA A 344 -9.70 29.44 4.60
CA ALA A 344 -11.06 29.79 5.03
C ALA A 344 -11.12 30.13 6.54
N VAL A 345 -10.45 29.34 7.38
CA VAL A 345 -10.35 29.57 8.83
C VAL A 345 -9.67 30.90 9.12
N LYS A 346 -8.57 31.22 8.42
CA LYS A 346 -7.88 32.50 8.59
C LYS A 346 -8.79 33.67 8.25
N ASN A 347 -9.51 33.59 7.13
CA ASN A 347 -10.45 34.63 6.70
C ASN A 347 -11.58 34.82 7.71
N ALA A 348 -12.17 33.74 8.22
CA ALA A 348 -13.21 33.81 9.24
C ALA A 348 -12.69 34.43 10.55
N GLN A 349 -11.47 34.09 10.98
CA GLN A 349 -10.83 34.70 12.16
C GLN A 349 -10.60 36.20 11.98
N LEU A 350 -10.08 36.64 10.82
CA LEU A 350 -9.87 38.06 10.52
C LEU A 350 -11.18 38.85 10.53
N TYR A 351 -12.24 38.29 9.94
CA TYR A 351 -13.55 38.92 9.92
C TYR A 351 -14.15 39.05 11.33
N ALA A 352 -14.03 38.01 12.16
CA ALA A 352 -14.47 38.05 13.55
C ALA A 352 -13.74 39.13 14.38
N GLN A 353 -12.42 39.31 14.15
CA GLN A 353 -11.64 40.37 14.80
C GLN A 353 -12.13 41.77 14.41
N VAL A 354 -12.45 41.98 13.12
CA VAL A 354 -12.98 43.26 12.64
C VAL A 354 -14.34 43.57 13.30
N LEU A 355 -15.23 42.58 13.43
CA LEU A 355 -16.52 42.76 14.12
C LEU A 355 -16.34 43.10 15.60
N LEU A 356 -15.47 42.38 16.31
CA LEU A 356 -15.17 42.66 17.72
C LEU A 356 -14.58 44.06 17.92
N ALA A 357 -13.69 44.50 17.03
CA ALA A 357 -13.13 45.85 17.07
C ALA A 357 -14.20 46.93 16.84
N HIS A 358 -15.12 46.72 15.90
CA HIS A 358 -16.25 47.61 15.66
C HIS A 358 -17.19 47.70 16.88
N GLU A 359 -17.48 46.58 17.52
CA GLU A 359 -18.32 46.54 18.72
C GLU A 359 -17.66 47.27 19.90
N HIS A 360 -16.34 47.10 20.07
CA HIS A 360 -15.59 47.80 21.11
C HIS A 360 -15.57 49.32 20.91
N LEU A 361 -15.40 49.79 19.67
CA LEU A 361 -15.46 51.22 19.34
C LEU A 361 -16.86 51.81 19.59
N ASN A 362 -17.92 51.08 19.24
CA ASN A 362 -19.29 51.54 19.51
C ASN A 362 -19.59 51.62 21.02
N ASN A 363 -19.11 50.67 21.82
CA ASN A 363 -19.27 50.72 23.27
C ASN A 363 -18.52 51.91 23.90
N ILE A 364 -17.31 52.23 23.42
CA ILE A 364 -16.55 53.40 23.89
C ILE A 364 -17.24 54.71 23.49
N VAL A 365 -17.81 54.81 22.29
CA VAL A 365 -18.48 56.05 21.82
C VAL A 365 -19.87 56.23 22.45
N SER A 366 -20.49 55.14 22.95
CA SER A 366 -21.77 55.17 23.65
C SER A 366 -21.69 55.48 25.16
N THR A 367 -20.47 55.58 25.70
CA THR A 367 -20.19 55.97 27.10
C THR A 367 -19.67 57.38 27.14
#